data_AF-A0AAE3QS06-F1
#
_entry.id   AF-A0AAE3QS06-F1
#
_cell.length_a   1.000
_cell.length_b   1.000
_cell.length_c   1.000
_cell.angle_alpha   90.00
_cell.angle_beta   90.00
_cell.angle_gamma   90.00
#
_symmetry.space_group_name_H-M   'P 1'
#
loop_
_entity.id
_entity.type
_entity.pdbx_description
1 polymer ?
#
loop_
_entity_poly.entity_id
_entity_poly.type
_entity_poly.pdbx_seq_one_letter_code
_entity_poly.pdbx_strand_id
1 'polypeptide(L)'
;MKTCIPGFFLLVCLCLSVKAQQLSPVEGSWVGTLAISGIKLRLVTHIHTEANGYKATMDSPDQGAKDIPIDIVTFQNDSLTLIMNRLGAVYKGLYRKDSVLIQGLFTQNGHSFPLVMQKSEKGITVNRPQLPLRPFPYKEEDVIYENPSTHTKLAGTLTLPQTGTAFPVVILISGSGPQDRDETLFAHKPFLVLSDYLTKQGFAVLRVDDRGVGKSTGSFSTATSADFAEDVKAGIAYLKTRKEINPRKIGLIGLVKEV
;
A
#
# COMPACT_ATOMS: atom_id res chain seq x y z
N MET A 1 5.67 -74.03 52.92
CA MET A 1 6.58 -72.93 52.59
C MET A 1 6.23 -72.40 51.19
N LYS A 2 5.56 -71.25 51.11
CA LYS A 2 5.36 -70.49 49.86
C LYS A 2 5.55 -69.02 50.22
N THR A 3 6.67 -68.44 49.80
CA THR A 3 7.04 -67.05 50.05
C THR A 3 6.47 -66.16 48.95
N CYS A 4 5.80 -65.08 49.37
CA CYS A 4 5.23 -64.05 48.50
C CYS A 4 6.19 -62.85 48.52
N ILE A 5 6.68 -62.40 47.37
CA ILE A 5 7.53 -61.22 47.23
C ILE A 5 6.68 -60.10 46.59
N PRO A 6 6.56 -58.90 47.20
CA PRO A 6 5.86 -57.79 46.57
C PRO A 6 6.84 -57.02 45.66
N GLY A 7 6.50 -56.92 44.38
CA GLY A 7 7.24 -56.11 43.41
C GLY A 7 6.92 -54.63 43.58
N PHE A 8 7.94 -53.84 43.95
CA PHE A 8 7.89 -52.39 44.03
C PHE A 8 8.08 -51.79 42.63
N PHE A 9 7.02 -51.22 42.04
CA PHE A 9 7.08 -50.58 40.72
C PHE A 9 7.52 -49.12 40.89
N LEU A 10 8.78 -48.81 40.58
CA LEU A 10 9.33 -47.44 40.64
C LEU A 10 8.95 -46.68 39.36
N LEU A 11 7.98 -45.77 39.46
CA LEU A 11 7.58 -44.87 38.37
C LEU A 11 8.63 -43.75 38.21
N VAL A 12 9.53 -43.88 37.23
CA VAL A 12 10.50 -42.83 36.86
C VAL A 12 9.77 -41.75 36.08
N CYS A 13 9.46 -40.62 36.74
CA CYS A 13 8.90 -39.43 36.08
C CYS A 13 10.02 -38.66 35.37
N LEU A 14 10.19 -38.90 34.07
CA LEU A 14 11.15 -38.20 33.23
C LEU A 14 10.69 -36.75 33.00
N CYS A 15 11.16 -35.81 33.82
CA CYS A 15 10.89 -34.39 33.65
C CYS A 15 11.64 -33.86 32.42
N LEU A 16 11.02 -33.93 31.23
CA LEU A 16 11.49 -33.23 30.05
C LEU A 16 11.40 -31.72 30.32
N SER A 17 12.56 -31.10 30.59
CA SER A 17 12.69 -29.66 30.74
C SER A 17 12.48 -29.02 29.37
N VAL A 18 11.25 -28.60 29.06
CA VAL A 18 10.99 -27.76 27.90
C VAL A 18 11.68 -26.42 28.15
N LYS A 19 12.86 -26.21 27.57
CA LYS A 19 13.48 -24.89 27.53
C LYS A 19 12.57 -24.00 26.67
N ALA A 20 11.83 -23.11 27.31
CA ALA A 20 11.17 -22.02 26.60
C ALA A 20 12.26 -21.25 25.84
N GLN A 21 12.22 -21.31 24.51
CA GLN A 21 13.15 -20.60 23.67
C GLN A 21 12.88 -19.11 23.86
N GLN A 22 13.77 -18.44 24.58
CA GLN A 22 13.63 -17.01 24.84
C GLN A 22 13.72 -16.29 23.50
N LEU A 23 12.60 -15.71 23.07
CA LEU A 23 12.52 -14.94 21.83
C LEU A 23 13.58 -13.83 21.87
N SER A 24 14.24 -13.62 20.74
CA SER A 24 15.28 -12.59 20.63
C SER A 24 14.73 -11.23 21.09
N PRO A 25 15.54 -10.38 21.74
CA PRO A 25 15.08 -9.05 22.18
C PRO A 25 14.53 -8.18 21.04
N VAL A 26 15.03 -8.40 19.82
CA VAL A 26 14.61 -7.70 18.61
C VAL A 26 13.43 -8.35 17.88
N GLU A 27 12.96 -9.53 18.32
CA GLU A 27 11.73 -10.15 17.79
C GLU A 27 10.53 -9.20 17.91
N GLY A 28 9.74 -9.10 16.85
CA GLY A 28 8.49 -8.36 16.80
C GLY A 28 8.53 -7.15 15.87
N SER A 29 7.56 -6.26 16.05
CA SER A 29 7.41 -5.08 15.18
C SER A 29 7.96 -3.82 15.84
N TRP A 30 8.67 -3.02 15.05
CA TRP A 30 9.41 -1.84 15.47
C TRP A 30 8.99 -0.64 14.64
N VAL A 31 8.56 0.43 15.29
CA VAL A 31 8.02 1.63 14.65
C VAL A 31 8.99 2.78 14.82
N GLY A 32 9.39 3.42 13.72
CA GLY A 32 10.16 4.65 13.74
C GLY A 32 9.60 5.69 12.79
N THR A 33 9.92 6.96 13.02
CA THR A 33 9.60 8.05 12.07
C THR A 33 10.90 8.57 11.47
N LEU A 34 11.06 8.35 10.17
CA LEU A 34 12.16 8.86 9.37
C LEU A 34 11.81 10.27 8.88
N ALA A 35 12.65 11.26 9.19
CA ALA A 35 12.48 12.62 8.70
C ALA A 35 13.47 12.91 7.56
N ILE A 36 12.94 13.25 6.38
CA ILE A 36 13.72 13.54 5.16
C ILE A 36 13.22 14.87 4.59
N SER A 37 14.05 15.92 4.64
CA SER A 37 13.77 17.21 3.98
C SER A 37 12.36 17.76 4.25
N GLY A 38 11.88 17.69 5.49
CA GLY A 38 10.55 18.15 5.90
C GLY A 38 9.41 17.13 5.77
N ILE A 39 9.63 16.03 5.04
CA ILE A 39 8.71 14.89 4.97
C ILE A 39 8.96 13.97 6.15
N LYS A 40 7.89 13.48 6.80
CA LYS A 40 7.95 12.47 7.86
C LYS A 40 7.33 11.17 7.35
N LEU A 41 8.12 10.11 7.33
CA LEU A 41 7.72 8.77 6.90
C LEU A 41 7.79 7.82 8.09
N ARG A 42 6.67 7.23 8.47
CA ARG A 42 6.65 6.17 9.46
C ARG A 42 7.08 4.87 8.78
N LEU A 43 7.97 4.16 9.44
CA LEU A 43 8.46 2.85 9.03
C LEU A 43 8.09 1.82 10.10
N VAL A 44 7.63 0.65 9.67
CA VAL A 44 7.37 -0.50 10.55
C VAL A 44 8.29 -1.62 10.12
N THR A 45 9.22 -2.03 10.99
CA THR A 45 10.10 -3.17 10.73
C THR A 45 9.58 -4.39 11.48
N HIS A 46 9.28 -5.47 10.77
CA HIS A 46 8.84 -6.73 11.34
C HIS A 46 10.04 -7.69 11.36
N ILE A 47 10.44 -8.17 12.52
CA ILE A 47 11.58 -9.09 12.69
C ILE A 47 11.08 -10.39 13.31
N HIS A 48 11.39 -11.50 12.65
CA HIS A 48 11.04 -12.84 13.07
C HIS A 48 12.30 -13.71 13.19
N THR A 49 12.41 -14.43 14.30
CA THR A 49 13.47 -15.40 14.56
C THR A 49 13.21 -16.65 13.74
N GLU A 50 14.23 -17.11 13.03
CA GLU A 50 14.22 -18.37 12.29
C GLU A 50 15.34 -19.30 12.79
N ALA A 51 15.33 -20.57 12.38
CA ALA A 51 16.26 -21.60 12.85
C ALA A 51 17.75 -21.18 12.76
N ASN A 52 18.10 -20.36 11.75
CA ASN A 52 19.49 -19.93 11.49
C ASN A 52 19.66 -18.40 11.50
N GLY A 53 18.81 -17.64 12.21
CA GLY A 53 18.96 -16.20 12.32
C GLY A 53 17.63 -15.47 12.36
N TYR A 54 17.45 -14.51 11.45
CA TYR A 54 16.26 -13.67 11.40
C TYR A 54 15.79 -13.47 9.96
N LYS A 55 14.48 -13.36 9.81
CA LYS A 55 13.81 -12.82 8.63
C LYS A 55 13.11 -11.53 9.00
N ALA A 56 13.18 -10.53 8.12
CA ALA A 56 12.50 -9.27 8.38
C ALA A 56 11.91 -8.65 7.12
N THR A 57 10.86 -7.86 7.33
CA THR A 57 10.26 -6.98 6.33
C THR A 57 10.12 -5.57 6.89
N MET A 58 9.94 -4.61 5.99
CA MET A 58 9.63 -3.23 6.33
C MET A 58 8.37 -2.76 5.60
N ASP A 59 7.50 -2.07 6.33
CA ASP A 59 6.40 -1.30 5.76
C ASP A 59 6.73 0.19 5.81
N SER A 60 6.28 0.92 4.80
CA SER A 60 6.18 2.38 4.81
C SER A 60 4.71 2.76 4.63
N PRO A 61 3.90 2.76 5.71
CA PRO A 61 2.46 2.98 5.61
C PRO A 61 2.10 4.34 5.01
N ASP A 62 2.91 5.36 5.29
CA ASP A 62 2.74 6.69 4.70
C ASP A 62 2.99 6.71 3.19
N GLN A 63 3.72 5.72 2.65
CA GLN A 63 3.93 5.56 1.22
C GLN A 63 3.09 4.43 0.59
N GLY A 64 2.36 3.67 1.40
CA GLY A 64 1.59 2.51 0.95
C GLY A 64 2.43 1.28 0.57
N ALA A 65 3.72 1.29 0.85
CA ALA A 65 4.59 0.14 0.61
C ALA A 65 4.49 -0.85 1.78
N LYS A 66 4.31 -2.13 1.47
CA LYS A 66 4.22 -3.22 2.44
C LYS A 66 5.17 -4.34 2.08
N ASP A 67 5.58 -5.09 3.10
CA ASP A 67 6.38 -6.31 2.97
C ASP A 67 7.69 -6.10 2.18
N ILE A 68 8.31 -4.92 2.30
CA ILE A 68 9.60 -4.63 1.67
C ILE A 68 10.62 -5.62 2.26
N PRO A 69 11.26 -6.47 1.45
CA PRO A 69 12.21 -7.45 1.97
C PRO A 69 13.44 -6.79 2.59
N ILE A 70 13.85 -7.26 3.77
CA ILE A 70 15.18 -6.98 4.33
C ILE A 70 16.06 -8.20 4.03
N ASP A 71 17.05 -8.00 3.17
CA ASP A 71 17.90 -9.07 2.63
C ASP A 71 18.83 -9.66 3.69
N ILE A 72 19.35 -8.82 4.60
CA ILE A 72 20.26 -9.26 5.67
C ILE A 72 19.83 -8.63 6.99
N VAL A 73 19.67 -9.48 8.00
CA VAL A 73 19.37 -9.09 9.37
C VAL A 73 20.45 -9.68 10.28
N THR A 74 21.21 -8.83 10.96
CA THR A 74 22.19 -9.28 11.96
C THR A 74 21.96 -8.58 13.28
N PHE A 75 21.96 -9.35 14.37
CA PHE A 75 21.87 -8.81 15.73
C PHE A 75 22.98 -9.44 16.58
N GLN A 76 23.97 -8.64 16.96
CA GLN A 76 25.13 -9.06 17.75
C GLN A 76 25.57 -7.92 18.67
N ASN A 77 25.90 -8.23 19.93
CA ASN A 77 26.36 -7.24 20.92
C ASN A 77 25.44 -6.02 21.03
N ASP A 78 24.12 -6.26 21.10
CA ASP A 78 23.07 -5.24 21.11
C ASP A 78 22.99 -4.36 19.84
N SER A 79 23.82 -4.61 18.81
CA SER A 79 23.79 -3.91 17.52
C SER A 79 22.93 -4.66 16.50
N LEU A 80 21.90 -4.01 16.00
CA LEU A 80 21.06 -4.46 14.89
C LEU A 80 21.52 -3.83 13.57
N THR A 81 21.76 -4.64 12.55
CA THR A 81 21.95 -4.20 11.16
C THR A 81 20.89 -4.81 10.26
N LEU A 82 20.27 -3.97 9.44
CA LEU A 82 19.28 -4.35 8.42
C LEU A 82 19.77 -3.85 7.07
N ILE A 83 19.87 -4.71 6.06
CA ILE A 83 20.31 -4.34 4.71
C ILE A 83 19.16 -4.60 3.73
N MET A 84 18.81 -3.60 2.94
CA MET A 84 17.79 -3.64 1.88
C MET A 84 18.46 -3.24 0.56
N ASN A 85 19.05 -4.22 -0.12
CA ASN A 85 19.84 -4.04 -1.33
C ASN A 85 19.03 -3.36 -2.44
N ARG A 86 17.77 -3.75 -2.61
CA ARG A 86 16.86 -3.18 -3.65
C ARG A 86 16.61 -1.69 -3.47
N LEU A 87 16.68 -1.20 -2.23
CA LEU A 87 16.47 0.21 -1.90
C LEU A 87 17.78 0.98 -1.79
N GLY A 88 18.94 0.32 -1.93
CA GLY A 88 20.23 0.91 -1.61
C GLY A 88 20.31 1.39 -0.17
N ALA A 89 19.60 0.70 0.75
CA ALA A 89 19.37 1.18 2.12
C ALA A 89 19.95 0.24 3.18
N VAL A 90 20.46 0.82 4.26
CA VAL A 90 21.02 0.13 5.42
C VAL A 90 20.56 0.83 6.69
N TYR A 91 20.04 0.09 7.66
CA TYR A 91 19.84 0.58 9.02
C TYR A 91 20.87 -0.05 9.95
N LYS A 92 21.51 0.78 10.79
CA LYS A 92 22.37 0.32 11.89
C LYS A 92 21.93 1.00 13.17
N GLY A 93 21.57 0.22 14.19
CA GLY A 93 21.10 0.76 15.45
C GLY A 93 21.47 -0.07 16.67
N LEU A 94 21.56 0.60 17.81
CA LEU A 94 21.87 0.01 19.11
C LEU A 94 20.55 -0.22 19.88
N TYR A 95 20.29 -1.47 20.23
CA TYR A 95 19.18 -1.86 21.10
C TYR A 95 19.44 -1.41 22.53
N ARG A 96 18.48 -0.69 23.10
CA ARG A 96 18.50 -0.19 24.48
C ARG A 96 17.50 -0.99 25.30
N LYS A 97 18.03 -1.88 26.15
CA LYS A 97 17.26 -2.80 27.02
C LYS A 97 16.26 -2.05 27.91
N ASP A 98 16.67 -0.94 28.51
CA ASP A 98 15.88 -0.22 29.51
C ASP A 98 14.66 0.51 28.93
N SER A 99 14.78 1.01 27.69
CA SER A 99 13.74 1.83 27.06
C SER A 99 12.98 1.09 25.95
N VAL A 100 13.39 -0.14 25.62
CA VAL A 100 12.87 -0.93 24.49
C VAL A 100 12.87 -0.10 23.19
N LEU A 101 14.02 0.52 22.92
CA LEU A 101 14.28 1.33 21.73
C LEU A 101 15.44 0.75 20.94
N ILE A 102 15.45 0.98 19.63
CA ILE A 102 16.62 0.80 18.78
C ILE A 102 16.98 2.18 18.23
N GLN A 103 18.11 2.71 18.67
CA GLN A 103 18.59 4.03 18.26
C GLN A 103 19.64 3.87 17.16
N GLY A 104 19.40 4.40 15.98
CA GLY A 104 20.27 4.15 14.85
C GLY A 104 20.23 5.19 13.75
N LEU A 105 20.97 4.87 12.69
CA LEU A 105 21.02 5.62 11.44
C LEU A 105 20.45 4.76 10.32
N PHE A 106 19.54 5.34 9.56
CA PHE A 106 19.05 4.83 8.30
C PHE A 106 19.83 5.54 7.18
N THR A 107 20.57 4.78 6.39
CA THR A 107 21.34 5.29 5.26
C THR A 107 20.74 4.79 3.97
N GLN A 108 20.44 5.67 3.02
CA GLN A 108 19.94 5.31 1.70
C GLN A 108 20.63 6.15 0.62
N ASN A 109 21.18 5.48 -0.40
CA ASN A 109 21.88 6.12 -1.52
C ASN A 109 22.95 7.15 -1.06
N GLY A 110 23.66 6.84 0.03
CA GLY A 110 24.71 7.70 0.59
C GLY A 110 24.23 8.79 1.56
N HIS A 111 22.92 8.98 1.74
CA HIS A 111 22.36 9.93 2.71
C HIS A 111 21.97 9.22 4.00
N SER A 112 22.37 9.77 5.17
CA SER A 112 22.08 9.19 6.48
C SER A 112 21.12 10.04 7.29
N PHE A 113 20.14 9.39 7.92
CA PHE A 113 19.10 10.01 8.72
C PHE A 113 18.98 9.29 10.06
N PRO A 114 18.85 10.02 11.19
CA PRO A 114 18.51 9.40 12.47
C PRO A 114 17.16 8.69 12.39
N LEU A 115 17.11 7.46 12.88
CA LEU A 115 15.90 6.68 13.01
C LEU A 115 15.93 5.94 14.35
N VAL A 116 15.07 6.39 15.26
CA VAL A 116 14.79 5.69 16.51
C VAL A 116 13.54 4.86 16.30
N MET A 117 13.63 3.56 16.58
CA MET A 117 12.50 2.65 16.52
C MET A 117 12.08 2.23 17.93
N GLN A 118 10.78 2.18 18.16
CA GLN A 118 10.16 1.71 19.39
C GLN A 118 9.33 0.46 19.10
N LYS A 119 9.37 -0.52 20.01
CA LYS A 119 8.59 -1.75 19.85
C LYS A 119 7.09 -1.44 19.89
N SER A 120 6.31 -2.01 18.97
CA SER A 120 4.86 -1.84 18.89
C SER A 120 4.18 -3.16 18.54
N GLU A 121 3.24 -3.61 19.37
CA GLU A 121 2.44 -4.81 19.07
C GLU A 121 1.26 -4.54 18.12
N LYS A 122 0.83 -3.27 18.01
CA LYS A 122 -0.38 -2.89 17.25
C LYS A 122 -0.09 -2.43 15.81
N GLY A 123 1.17 -2.44 15.38
CA GLY A 123 1.57 -1.85 14.10
C GLY A 123 1.23 -0.35 14.04
N ILE A 124 1.14 0.21 12.82
CA ILE A 124 0.68 1.58 12.59
C ILE A 124 -0.58 1.53 11.74
N THR A 125 -1.66 2.15 12.22
CA THR A 125 -2.84 2.44 11.40
C THR A 125 -2.70 3.84 10.79
N VAL A 126 -2.83 3.93 9.47
CA VAL A 126 -2.94 5.22 8.78
C VAL A 126 -4.42 5.60 8.79
N ASN A 127 -4.80 6.55 9.65
CA ASN A 127 -6.17 7.05 9.66
C ASN A 127 -6.39 7.95 8.42
N ARG A 128 -7.17 7.47 7.46
CA ARG A 128 -7.60 8.21 6.27
C ARG A 128 -9.12 8.32 6.27
N PRO A 129 -9.73 9.19 7.09
CA PRO A 129 -11.18 9.29 7.22
C PRO A 129 -11.86 9.70 5.89
N GLN A 130 -11.11 10.34 4.99
CA GLN A 130 -11.59 10.71 3.66
C GLN A 130 -11.66 9.53 2.68
N LEU A 131 -11.07 8.37 2.99
CA LEU A 131 -11.12 7.21 2.12
C LEU A 131 -12.54 6.60 2.16
N PRO A 132 -13.28 6.60 1.04
CA PRO A 132 -14.63 6.03 1.01
C PRO A 132 -14.59 4.53 1.30
N LEU A 133 -15.50 4.07 2.17
CA LEU A 133 -15.66 2.65 2.51
C LEU A 133 -16.99 2.12 1.97
N ARG A 134 -16.98 0.86 1.55
CA ARG A 134 -18.17 0.15 1.11
C ARG A 134 -19.08 -0.22 2.29
N PRO A 135 -20.40 -0.40 2.08
CA PRO A 135 -21.11 -0.21 0.81
C PRO A 135 -21.28 1.27 0.45
N PHE A 136 -21.16 1.60 -0.84
CA PHE A 136 -21.36 2.97 -1.31
C PHE A 136 -22.85 3.30 -1.46
N PRO A 137 -23.28 4.55 -1.20
CA PRO A 137 -24.67 4.99 -1.38
C PRO A 137 -24.98 5.34 -2.85
N TYR A 138 -24.26 4.75 -3.79
CA TYR A 138 -24.35 5.00 -5.23
C TYR A 138 -23.91 3.74 -5.98
N LYS A 139 -24.18 3.70 -7.30
CA LYS A 139 -23.77 2.59 -8.14
C LYS A 139 -22.36 2.80 -8.66
N GLU A 140 -21.61 1.71 -8.76
CA GLU A 140 -20.31 1.65 -9.42
C GLU A 140 -20.34 0.59 -10.52
N GLU A 141 -19.74 0.90 -11.66
CA GLU A 141 -19.61 -0.02 -12.80
C GLU A 141 -18.17 0.00 -13.30
N ASP A 142 -17.55 -1.17 -13.42
CA ASP A 142 -16.33 -1.31 -14.19
C ASP A 142 -16.68 -1.19 -15.68
N VAL A 143 -15.98 -0.32 -16.39
CA VAL A 143 -16.23 -0.01 -17.80
C VAL A 143 -14.96 -0.20 -18.62
N ILE A 144 -15.12 -0.60 -19.88
CA ILE A 144 -14.05 -0.63 -20.87
C ILE A 144 -14.61 -0.03 -22.16
N TYR A 145 -13.86 0.87 -22.77
CA TYR A 145 -14.18 1.45 -24.07
C TYR A 145 -12.90 1.59 -24.91
N GLU A 146 -13.06 1.66 -26.22
CA GLU A 146 -11.93 1.74 -27.16
C GLU A 146 -11.71 3.19 -27.61
N ASN A 147 -10.44 3.62 -27.64
CA ASN A 147 -10.03 4.79 -28.39
C ASN A 147 -9.87 4.40 -29.87
N PRO A 148 -10.74 4.89 -30.77
CA PRO A 148 -10.72 4.47 -32.18
C PRO A 148 -9.49 4.96 -32.94
N SER A 149 -8.82 6.02 -32.47
CA SER A 149 -7.63 6.58 -33.12
C SER A 149 -6.38 5.73 -32.88
N THR A 150 -6.32 5.04 -31.74
CA THR A 150 -5.13 4.29 -31.28
C THR A 150 -5.40 2.80 -31.05
N HIS A 151 -6.65 2.36 -31.17
CA HIS A 151 -7.14 1.02 -30.79
C HIS A 151 -6.82 0.62 -29.34
N THR A 152 -6.56 1.61 -28.49
CA THR A 152 -6.30 1.39 -27.07
C THR A 152 -7.61 1.13 -26.35
N LYS A 153 -7.69 0.04 -25.59
CA LYS A 153 -8.82 -0.24 -24.70
C LYS A 153 -8.54 0.41 -23.36
N LEU A 154 -9.38 1.36 -22.99
CA LEU A 154 -9.28 2.14 -21.76
C LEU A 154 -10.26 1.55 -20.75
N ALA A 155 -9.72 1.08 -19.62
CA ALA A 155 -10.50 0.55 -18.53
C ALA A 155 -10.70 1.62 -17.45
N GLY A 156 -11.86 1.61 -16.82
CA GLY A 156 -12.19 2.59 -15.80
C GLY A 156 -13.32 2.14 -14.90
N THR A 157 -13.76 3.06 -14.05
CA THR A 157 -14.95 2.93 -13.23
C THR A 157 -15.86 4.13 -13.44
N LEU A 158 -17.13 3.87 -13.74
CA LEU A 158 -18.20 4.86 -13.79
C LEU A 158 -19.03 4.76 -12.52
N THR A 159 -19.10 5.85 -11.75
CA THR A 159 -20.03 5.96 -10.62
C THR A 159 -21.26 6.74 -11.03
N LEU A 160 -22.44 6.29 -10.57
CA LEU A 160 -23.74 6.87 -10.90
C LEU A 160 -24.52 7.13 -9.60
N PRO A 161 -25.13 8.32 -9.43
CA PRO A 161 -26.02 8.56 -8.31
C PRO A 161 -27.11 7.48 -8.20
N GLN A 162 -27.49 7.11 -6.98
CA GLN A 162 -28.41 5.99 -6.74
C GLN A 162 -29.78 6.17 -7.43
N THR A 163 -30.25 7.41 -7.49
CA THR A 163 -31.56 7.79 -8.02
C THR A 163 -31.44 8.96 -8.99
N GLY A 164 -32.33 8.99 -9.98
CA GLY A 164 -32.37 10.03 -11.01
C GLY A 164 -32.01 9.47 -12.39
N THR A 165 -32.04 10.35 -13.39
CA THR A 165 -31.69 10.06 -14.78
C THR A 165 -31.05 11.29 -15.40
N ALA A 166 -30.39 11.12 -16.56
CA ALA A 166 -29.73 12.20 -17.29
C ALA A 166 -28.75 13.00 -16.41
N PHE A 167 -27.87 12.29 -15.71
CA PHE A 167 -26.89 12.89 -14.81
C PHE A 167 -25.89 13.77 -15.56
N PRO A 168 -25.53 14.96 -15.04
CA PRO A 168 -24.28 15.59 -15.44
C PRO A 168 -23.12 14.66 -15.07
N VAL A 169 -22.08 14.60 -15.89
CA VAL A 169 -20.95 13.71 -15.68
C VAL A 169 -19.64 14.48 -15.66
N VAL A 170 -18.70 14.03 -14.84
CA VAL A 170 -17.33 14.52 -14.79
C VAL A 170 -16.37 13.40 -15.15
N ILE A 171 -15.40 13.68 -16.02
CA ILE A 171 -14.24 12.80 -16.23
C ILE A 171 -13.09 13.33 -15.36
N LEU A 172 -12.51 12.48 -14.53
CA LEU A 172 -11.28 12.78 -13.81
C LEU A 172 -10.07 12.36 -14.66
N ILE A 173 -9.18 13.32 -14.93
CA ILE A 173 -8.01 13.17 -15.80
C ILE A 173 -6.76 13.18 -14.92
N SER A 174 -6.03 12.08 -14.95
CA SER A 174 -4.79 11.85 -14.19
C SER A 174 -3.71 12.86 -14.51
N GLY A 175 -2.77 13.04 -13.57
CA GLY A 175 -1.60 13.88 -13.75
C GLY A 175 -0.44 13.18 -14.47
N SER A 176 0.77 13.64 -14.18
CA SER A 176 2.02 13.11 -14.73
C SER A 176 2.33 11.68 -14.29
N GLY A 177 2.97 10.93 -15.19
CA GLY A 177 3.36 9.54 -14.99
C GLY A 177 2.22 8.53 -15.19
N PRO A 178 2.52 7.22 -15.13
CA PRO A 178 1.53 6.16 -15.32
C PRO A 178 0.64 6.03 -14.07
N GLN A 179 -0.63 6.42 -14.17
CA GLN A 179 -1.56 6.43 -13.03
C GLN A 179 -2.70 5.40 -13.19
N ASP A 180 -3.12 4.81 -12.07
CA ASP A 180 -4.39 4.08 -12.00
C ASP A 180 -5.57 5.05 -11.91
N ARG A 181 -6.80 4.55 -12.10
CA ARG A 181 -8.03 5.37 -12.03
C ARG A 181 -8.26 6.07 -10.69
N ASP A 182 -7.57 5.68 -9.62
CA ASP A 182 -7.69 6.26 -8.29
C ASP A 182 -6.65 7.37 -8.05
N GLU A 183 -5.71 7.58 -8.99
CA GLU A 183 -4.52 8.42 -8.87
C GLU A 183 -3.72 8.02 -7.61
N THR A 184 -3.52 6.71 -7.40
CA THR A 184 -2.97 6.19 -6.15
C THR A 184 -1.55 6.69 -5.91
N LEU A 185 -1.37 7.50 -4.86
CA LEU A 185 -0.07 7.98 -4.41
C LEU A 185 0.02 7.91 -2.89
N PHE A 186 1.10 7.33 -2.38
CA PHE A 186 1.38 7.27 -0.94
C PHE A 186 0.22 6.68 -0.11
N ALA A 187 -0.36 5.56 -0.57
CA ALA A 187 -1.58 4.95 -0.02
C ALA A 187 -2.81 5.88 0.04
N HIS A 188 -2.79 7.00 -0.66
CA HIS A 188 -3.95 7.86 -0.86
C HIS A 188 -4.52 7.66 -2.26
N LYS A 189 -5.85 7.83 -2.37
CA LYS A 189 -6.64 7.61 -3.59
C LYS A 189 -7.49 8.85 -3.87
N PRO A 190 -6.86 9.98 -4.23
CA PRO A 190 -7.56 11.26 -4.30
C PRO A 190 -8.71 11.26 -5.31
N PHE A 191 -8.61 10.52 -6.42
CA PHE A 191 -9.72 10.44 -7.38
C PHE A 191 -10.88 9.61 -6.87
N LEU A 192 -10.63 8.58 -6.03
CA LEU A 192 -11.71 7.87 -5.33
C LEU A 192 -12.44 8.79 -4.36
N VAL A 193 -11.72 9.63 -3.60
CA VAL A 193 -12.32 10.60 -2.68
C VAL A 193 -13.17 11.63 -3.44
N LEU A 194 -12.64 12.19 -4.54
CA LEU A 194 -13.36 13.15 -5.37
C LEU A 194 -14.59 12.54 -6.04
N SER A 195 -14.46 11.32 -6.56
CA SER A 195 -15.58 10.61 -7.19
C SER A 195 -16.70 10.31 -6.18
N ASP A 196 -16.37 9.85 -4.98
CA ASP A 196 -17.36 9.61 -3.92
C ASP A 196 -18.12 10.90 -3.56
N TYR A 197 -17.40 12.01 -3.37
CA TYR A 197 -18.02 13.29 -3.05
C TYR A 197 -18.93 13.77 -4.19
N LEU A 198 -18.42 13.84 -5.42
CA LEU A 198 -19.17 14.33 -6.57
C LEU A 198 -20.39 13.46 -6.88
N THR A 199 -20.29 12.14 -6.73
CA THR A 199 -21.43 11.24 -6.93
C THR A 199 -22.50 11.38 -5.87
N LYS A 200 -22.12 11.62 -4.61
CA LYS A 200 -23.08 12.01 -3.55
C LYS A 200 -23.76 13.37 -3.82
N GLN A 201 -23.12 14.25 -4.59
CA GLN A 201 -23.69 15.53 -5.03
C GLN A 201 -24.49 15.44 -6.35
N GLY A 202 -24.74 14.24 -6.88
CA GLY A 202 -25.59 14.04 -8.06
C GLY A 202 -24.87 14.06 -9.40
N PHE A 203 -23.53 13.97 -9.42
CA PHE A 203 -22.75 13.83 -10.65
C PHE A 203 -22.40 12.36 -10.91
N ALA A 204 -22.56 11.91 -12.15
CA ALA A 204 -21.84 10.72 -12.58
C ALA A 204 -20.33 11.04 -12.65
N VAL A 205 -19.46 10.08 -12.36
CA VAL A 205 -18.01 10.32 -12.46
C VAL A 205 -17.34 9.15 -13.15
N LEU A 206 -16.59 9.45 -14.22
CA LEU A 206 -15.74 8.49 -14.92
C LEU A 206 -14.29 8.69 -14.47
N ARG A 207 -13.68 7.60 -14.02
CA ARG A 207 -12.25 7.51 -13.69
C ARG A 207 -11.62 6.40 -14.51
N VAL A 208 -10.43 6.62 -15.05
CA VAL A 208 -9.85 5.76 -16.10
C VAL A 208 -8.40 5.44 -15.73
N ASP A 209 -8.00 4.18 -15.90
CA ASP A 209 -6.59 3.81 -15.82
C ASP A 209 -5.89 4.38 -17.07
N ASP A 210 -4.74 5.02 -16.89
CA ASP A 210 -3.94 5.45 -18.04
C ASP A 210 -3.60 4.26 -18.95
N ARG A 211 -3.39 4.53 -20.24
CA ARG A 211 -2.89 3.53 -21.20
C ARG A 211 -1.69 2.76 -20.63
N GLY A 212 -1.70 1.44 -20.80
CA GLY A 212 -0.69 0.54 -20.27
C GLY A 212 -0.66 0.42 -18.74
N VAL A 213 -1.63 1.00 -18.02
CA VAL A 213 -1.76 0.92 -16.56
C VAL A 213 -3.04 0.15 -16.20
N GLY A 214 -3.01 -0.56 -15.08
CA GLY A 214 -4.17 -1.27 -14.56
C GLY A 214 -4.72 -2.27 -15.58
N LYS A 215 -5.97 -2.08 -16.01
CA LYS A 215 -6.62 -2.93 -17.02
C LYS A 215 -6.64 -2.28 -18.42
N SER A 216 -6.10 -1.07 -18.59
CA SER A 216 -5.99 -0.42 -19.89
C SER A 216 -4.88 -1.06 -20.72
N THR A 217 -5.10 -1.22 -22.03
CA THR A 217 -4.07 -1.71 -22.96
C THR A 217 -3.19 -0.55 -23.46
N GLY A 218 -2.29 -0.83 -24.41
CA GLY A 218 -1.39 0.18 -24.98
C GLY A 218 -0.11 0.38 -24.16
N SER A 219 0.62 1.45 -24.46
CA SER A 219 1.89 1.79 -23.80
C SER A 219 1.90 3.25 -23.36
N PHE A 220 2.17 3.48 -22.08
CA PHE A 220 2.38 4.82 -21.54
C PHE A 220 3.67 5.46 -22.07
N SER A 221 4.77 4.70 -22.16
CA SER A 221 6.11 5.22 -22.44
C SER A 221 6.29 5.81 -23.83
N THR A 222 5.42 5.47 -24.77
CA THR A 222 5.44 5.96 -26.15
C THR A 222 4.32 6.96 -26.44
N ALA A 223 3.55 7.34 -25.43
CA ALA A 223 2.40 8.21 -25.59
C ALA A 223 2.76 9.69 -25.46
N THR A 224 2.03 10.52 -26.18
CA THR A 224 2.15 11.98 -26.16
C THR A 224 0.94 12.62 -25.46
N SER A 225 1.05 13.91 -25.11
CA SER A 225 -0.09 14.69 -24.62
C SER A 225 -1.28 14.68 -25.59
N ALA A 226 -1.03 14.61 -26.90
CA ALA A 226 -2.07 14.51 -27.91
C ALA A 226 -2.80 13.16 -27.81
N ASP A 227 -2.06 12.07 -27.60
CA ASP A 227 -2.65 10.75 -27.43
C ASP A 227 -3.52 10.66 -26.17
N PHE A 228 -3.08 11.25 -25.06
CA PHE A 228 -3.89 11.34 -23.83
C PHE A 228 -5.15 12.19 -24.04
N ALA A 229 -5.07 13.27 -24.84
CA ALA A 229 -6.25 14.04 -25.21
C ALA A 229 -7.24 13.22 -26.06
N GLU A 230 -6.75 12.36 -26.96
CA GLU A 230 -7.60 11.42 -27.70
C GLU A 230 -8.25 10.37 -26.78
N ASP A 231 -7.54 9.89 -25.75
CA ASP A 231 -8.11 8.97 -24.74
C ASP A 231 -9.28 9.62 -23.99
N VAL A 232 -9.15 10.91 -23.63
CA VAL A 232 -10.23 11.68 -23.00
C VAL A 232 -11.39 11.88 -23.98
N LYS A 233 -11.12 12.19 -25.25
CA LYS A 233 -12.17 12.30 -26.28
C LYS A 233 -12.93 10.98 -26.47
N ALA A 234 -12.23 9.84 -26.43
CA ALA A 234 -12.85 8.52 -26.46
C ALA A 234 -13.76 8.30 -25.23
N GLY A 235 -13.33 8.74 -24.05
CA GLY A 235 -14.17 8.72 -22.83
C GLY A 235 -15.43 9.59 -22.97
N ILE A 236 -15.31 10.79 -23.54
CA ILE A 236 -16.47 11.65 -23.84
C ILE A 236 -17.43 10.96 -24.82
N ALA A 237 -16.90 10.35 -25.89
CA ALA A 237 -17.70 9.63 -26.87
C ALA A 237 -18.43 8.44 -26.24
N TYR A 238 -17.74 7.65 -25.42
CA TYR A 238 -18.32 6.57 -24.64
C TYR A 238 -19.47 7.05 -23.75
N LEU A 239 -19.26 8.12 -22.97
CA LEU A 239 -20.29 8.66 -22.07
C LEU A 239 -21.53 9.18 -22.81
N LYS A 240 -21.38 9.70 -24.02
CA LYS A 240 -22.53 10.09 -24.87
C LYS A 240 -23.39 8.91 -25.31
N THR A 241 -22.90 7.67 -25.25
CA THR A 241 -23.69 6.46 -25.54
C THR A 241 -24.51 5.95 -24.34
N ARG A 242 -24.20 6.44 -23.13
CA ARG A 242 -24.85 6.01 -21.89
C ARG A 242 -26.20 6.71 -21.70
N LYS A 243 -27.27 5.94 -21.51
CA LYS A 243 -28.64 6.46 -21.36
C LYS A 243 -28.84 7.24 -20.06
N GLU A 244 -28.04 6.94 -19.05
CA GLU A 244 -28.05 7.54 -17.72
C GLU A 244 -27.41 8.92 -17.71
N ILE A 245 -26.61 9.26 -18.73
CA ILE A 245 -25.79 10.48 -18.80
C ILE A 245 -26.47 11.52 -19.69
N ASN A 246 -26.42 12.79 -19.28
CA ASN A 246 -26.82 13.89 -20.14
C ASN A 246 -25.67 14.27 -21.10
N PRO A 247 -25.78 14.03 -22.41
CA PRO A 247 -24.69 14.23 -23.36
C PRO A 247 -24.32 15.72 -23.57
N ARG A 248 -25.12 16.65 -23.05
CA ARG A 248 -24.86 18.10 -23.08
C ARG A 248 -24.20 18.62 -21.79
N LYS A 249 -24.01 17.77 -20.78
CA LYS A 249 -23.43 18.16 -19.48
C LYS A 249 -22.27 17.24 -19.10
N ILE A 250 -21.16 17.39 -19.82
CA ILE A 250 -19.91 16.65 -19.58
C ILE A 250 -18.83 17.65 -19.17
N GLY A 251 -18.34 17.52 -17.94
CA GLY A 251 -17.23 18.30 -17.39
C GLY A 251 -15.95 17.49 -17.36
N LEU A 252 -14.82 18.19 -17.34
CA LEU A 252 -13.48 17.61 -17.20
C LEU A 252 -12.82 18.24 -15.97
N ILE A 253 -12.24 17.42 -15.10
CA ILE A 253 -11.38 17.88 -13.99
C ILE A 253 -10.06 17.13 -14.14
N GLY A 254 -8.95 17.85 -14.18
CA GLY A 254 -7.64 17.23 -14.38
C GLY A 254 -6.57 17.81 -13.49
N LEU A 255 -5.54 17.01 -13.24
CA LEU A 255 -4.26 17.47 -12.73
C LEU A 255 -3.32 17.80 -13.91
N VAL A 256 -2.24 18.53 -13.63
CA VAL A 256 -1.22 18.83 -14.64
C VAL A 256 -0.57 17.52 -15.09
N LYS A 257 -0.53 17.30 -16.40
CA LYS A 257 0.10 16.14 -17.03
C LYS A 257 1.30 16.60 -17.86
N GLU A 258 2.48 16.23 -17.39
CA GLU A 258 3.76 16.40 -18.09
C GLU A 258 4.12 15.07 -18.77
N VAL A 259 4.57 15.17 -20.01
CA VAL A 259 4.91 14.05 -20.89
C VAL A 259 6.33 14.21 -21.37
#